data_AF-A0A1H3T4Y3-F1
#
_entry.id   AF-A0A1H3T4Y3-F1
#
_cell.length_a   1.000
_cell.length_b   1.000
_cell.length_c   1.000
_cell.angle_alpha   90.00
_cell.angle_beta   90.00
_cell.angle_gamma   90.00
#
_symmetry.space_group_name_H-M   'P 1'
#
loop_
_entity.id
_entity.type
_entity.pdbx_description
1 polymer ?
#
loop_
_entity_poly.entity_id
_entity_poly.type
_entity_poly.pdbx_seq_one_letter_code
_entity_poly.pdbx_strand_id
1 'polypeptide(L)'
;MSGHKRAVTRPEGVLEDLDGAALSYAAQIADRPAAERQALREDLVQLALPFAGRLARRYRGRGEPLEDLEQVARLGLVKAVDRYDPERGSFTAYAAVTITGEIKRHFRDRTWGVHVPRRLQDLTIEVSQATAVLTTELSRSPTVAELAARLDTSEEDILAALESAAGYTPASLNGPVGDDGPAELGDMFGALDADLESVDDRLTVSGLLYRLPARERRILAMRFYGNYTQSDIAAEFGISQMHVSRLLSRTLTWLRQAMLTDTPPRWESGGQLDGQGLRLSVQRCGEHPSGWVVVAVGGEVDRDTADQLREVVVDTVTAAESNDVVIDLEGVPFIDAAGIGALLASHEAARRSTTRLRVAKAQPYVRRSLTVAGLAPLLE
;
A
#
# COMPACT_ATOMS: atom_id res chain seq x y z
N MET A 1 27.57 45.30 58.20
CA MET A 1 28.43 44.19 58.68
C MET A 1 28.60 43.20 57.56
N SER A 2 29.86 42.84 57.30
CA SER A 2 30.37 42.24 56.07
C SER A 2 29.98 40.76 55.92
N GLY A 3 29.20 40.45 54.88
CA GLY A 3 28.90 39.08 54.48
C GLY A 3 30.06 38.49 53.70
N HIS A 4 30.82 37.59 54.33
CA HIS A 4 31.94 36.89 53.71
C HIS A 4 31.45 35.98 52.57
N LYS A 5 31.76 36.37 51.32
CA LYS A 5 31.75 35.47 50.16
C LYS A 5 32.76 34.34 50.42
N ARG A 6 32.29 33.12 50.66
CA ARG A 6 33.12 31.92 50.52
C ARG A 6 33.43 31.73 49.04
N ALA A 7 34.65 32.07 48.64
CA ALA A 7 35.20 31.65 47.37
C ALA A 7 35.30 30.12 47.36
N VAL A 8 34.60 29.48 46.44
CA VAL A 8 34.78 28.06 46.13
C VAL A 8 36.06 27.97 45.30
N THR A 9 37.17 27.69 45.98
CA THR A 9 38.44 27.31 45.35
C THR A 9 38.23 26.00 44.59
N ARG A 10 38.38 26.03 43.26
CA ARG A 10 38.44 24.82 42.42
C ARG A 10 39.75 24.08 42.73
N PRO A 11 39.75 22.75 42.90
CA PRO A 11 40.98 21.99 43.04
C PRO A 11 41.56 21.72 41.64
N GLU A 12 42.52 22.54 41.22
CA GLU A 12 43.24 22.37 39.93
C GLU A 12 44.22 21.18 39.95
N GLY A 13 44.66 20.71 41.12
CA GLY A 13 45.72 19.69 41.25
C GLY A 13 45.33 18.23 40.96
N VAL A 14 44.04 17.88 40.81
CA VAL A 14 43.63 16.47 40.59
C VAL A 14 43.80 16.03 39.12
N LEU A 15 43.82 16.98 38.18
CA LEU A 15 44.00 16.68 36.75
C LEU A 15 45.48 16.54 36.38
N GLU A 16 46.36 17.34 36.98
CA GLU A 16 47.81 17.26 36.77
C GLU A 16 48.39 15.91 37.24
N ASP A 17 47.82 15.31 38.28
CA ASP A 17 48.21 13.98 38.77
C ASP A 17 47.88 12.86 37.77
N LEU A 18 46.80 13.00 36.98
CA LEU A 18 46.45 12.00 35.95
C LEU A 18 47.46 11.96 34.82
N ASP A 19 48.02 13.12 34.42
CA ASP A 19 49.06 13.17 33.41
C ASP A 19 50.36 12.52 33.90
N GLY A 20 50.72 12.75 35.18
CA GLY A 20 51.85 12.07 35.82
C GLY A 20 51.65 10.55 35.90
N ALA A 21 50.46 10.10 36.32
CA ALA A 21 50.11 8.69 36.37
C ALA A 21 50.14 8.02 34.99
N ALA A 22 49.65 8.70 33.95
CA ALA A 22 49.67 8.19 32.58
C ALA A 22 51.09 8.11 32.00
N LEU A 23 51.96 9.07 32.30
CA LEU A 23 53.38 9.01 31.93
C LEU A 23 54.09 7.85 32.64
N SER A 24 53.83 7.67 33.93
CA SER A 24 54.37 6.54 34.70
C SER A 24 53.90 5.20 34.13
N TYR A 25 52.61 5.09 33.79
CA TYR A 25 52.06 3.92 33.11
C TYR A 25 52.77 3.63 31.78
N ALA A 26 52.90 4.64 30.91
CA ALA A 26 53.54 4.49 29.60
C ALA A 26 55.02 4.10 29.71
N ALA A 27 55.74 4.60 30.72
CA ALA A 27 57.14 4.22 30.97
C ALA A 27 57.29 2.78 31.48
N GLN A 28 56.30 2.25 32.21
CA GLN A 28 56.38 0.93 32.85
C GLN A 28 55.86 -0.22 31.98
N ILE A 29 55.16 0.05 30.88
CA ILE A 29 54.44 -0.98 30.12
C ILE A 29 55.30 -1.74 29.09
N ALA A 30 56.40 -1.14 28.60
CA ALA A 30 57.13 -1.64 27.43
C ALA A 30 57.75 -3.04 27.63
N ASP A 31 58.26 -3.36 28.82
CA ASP A 31 59.00 -4.60 29.12
C ASP A 31 58.28 -5.56 30.08
N ARG A 32 56.99 -5.30 30.40
CA ARG A 32 56.27 -6.09 31.40
C ARG A 32 55.45 -7.25 30.82
N PRO A 33 55.32 -8.37 31.56
CA PRO A 33 54.46 -9.49 31.16
C PRO A 33 52.98 -9.06 31.07
N ALA A 34 52.20 -9.76 30.25
CA ALA A 34 50.82 -9.38 29.92
C ALA A 34 49.90 -9.16 31.15
N ALA A 35 50.04 -9.97 32.19
CA ALA A 35 49.24 -9.85 33.42
C ALA A 35 49.54 -8.55 34.18
N GLU A 36 50.82 -8.15 34.28
CA GLU A 36 51.21 -6.90 34.93
C GLU A 36 50.80 -5.67 34.11
N ARG A 37 50.88 -5.75 32.77
CA ARG A 37 50.38 -4.68 31.89
C ARG A 37 48.89 -4.46 32.06
N GLN A 38 48.13 -5.53 32.23
CA GLN A 38 46.69 -5.47 32.47
C GLN A 38 46.37 -4.83 33.84
N ALA A 39 47.09 -5.21 34.89
CA ALA A 39 46.92 -4.61 36.22
C ALA A 39 47.21 -3.11 36.22
N LEU A 40 48.35 -2.68 35.65
CA LEU A 40 48.71 -1.27 35.56
C LEU A 40 47.71 -0.45 34.72
N ARG A 41 47.14 -1.07 33.69
CA ARG A 41 46.08 -0.47 32.87
C ARG A 41 44.80 -0.28 33.69
N GLU A 42 44.40 -1.30 34.44
CA GLU A 42 43.23 -1.24 35.31
C GLU A 42 43.38 -0.15 36.38
N ASP A 43 44.55 -0.03 36.98
CA ASP A 43 44.87 1.02 37.97
C ASP A 43 44.72 2.43 37.37
N LEU A 44 45.28 2.66 36.18
CA LEU A 44 45.16 3.95 35.49
C LEU A 44 43.70 4.26 35.11
N VAL A 45 42.96 3.26 34.63
CA VAL A 45 41.53 3.41 34.33
C VAL A 45 40.75 3.76 35.60
N GLN A 46 40.96 3.04 36.71
CA GLN A 46 40.28 3.28 37.99
C GLN A 46 40.55 4.70 38.51
N LEU A 47 41.81 5.13 38.47
CA LEU A 47 42.20 6.48 38.88
C LEU A 47 41.49 7.56 38.04
N ALA A 48 41.31 7.32 36.75
CA ALA A 48 40.70 8.26 35.82
C ALA A 48 39.15 8.18 35.74
N LEU A 49 38.48 7.23 36.43
CA LEU A 49 37.01 7.11 36.42
C LEU A 49 36.28 8.41 36.82
N PRO A 50 36.68 9.14 37.89
CA PRO A 50 36.02 10.38 38.27
C PRO A 50 36.16 11.47 37.19
N PHE A 51 37.24 11.46 36.41
CA PHE A 51 37.43 12.38 35.30
C PHE A 51 36.42 12.12 34.18
N ALA A 52 36.24 10.86 33.77
CA ALA A 52 35.22 10.48 32.81
C ALA A 52 33.80 10.87 33.27
N GLY A 53 33.47 10.63 34.55
CA GLY A 53 32.18 11.02 35.13
C GLY A 53 31.93 12.54 35.10
N ARG A 54 32.96 13.36 35.35
CA ARG A 54 32.86 14.83 35.22
C ARG A 54 32.56 15.28 33.79
N LEU A 55 33.12 14.60 32.79
CA LEU A 55 32.83 14.88 31.37
C LEU A 55 31.40 14.47 31.01
N ALA A 56 30.95 13.29 31.43
CA ALA A 56 29.58 12.81 31.22
C ALA A 56 28.51 13.76 31.80
N ARG A 57 28.76 14.30 33.01
CA ARG A 57 27.82 15.24 33.69
C ARG A 57 27.52 16.50 32.89
N ARG A 58 28.40 16.93 31.99
CA ARG A 58 28.15 18.06 31.08
C ARG A 58 27.04 17.77 30.07
N TYR A 59 26.66 16.50 29.92
CA TYR A 59 25.63 15.99 29.02
C TYR A 59 24.33 15.57 29.69
N ARG A 60 24.19 15.81 31.00
CA ARG A 60 22.96 15.53 31.74
C ARG A 60 21.77 16.33 31.17
N GLY A 61 20.59 15.70 31.17
CA GLY A 61 19.34 16.35 30.79
C GLY A 61 19.13 16.48 29.28
N ARG A 62 19.86 15.67 28.48
CA ARG A 62 19.75 15.63 27.02
C ARG A 62 18.99 14.40 26.51
N GLY A 63 18.09 13.84 27.32
CA GLY A 63 17.23 12.71 26.96
C GLY A 63 17.83 11.31 27.08
N GLU A 64 19.08 11.19 27.57
CA GLU A 64 19.67 9.91 28.01
C GLU A 64 19.89 9.92 29.53
N PRO A 65 19.69 8.79 30.24
CA PRO A 65 20.01 8.66 31.65
C PRO A 65 21.49 8.97 31.92
N LEU A 66 21.77 9.66 33.02
CA LEU A 66 23.15 10.02 33.38
C LEU A 66 24.03 8.77 33.57
N GLU A 67 23.47 7.68 34.10
CA GLU A 67 24.20 6.43 34.30
C GLU A 67 24.70 5.84 32.98
N ASP A 68 23.87 5.88 31.93
CA ASP A 68 24.25 5.40 30.59
C ASP A 68 25.34 6.28 29.97
N LEU A 69 25.21 7.60 30.12
CA LEU A 69 26.25 8.55 29.69
C LEU A 69 27.57 8.33 30.43
N GLU A 70 27.53 7.99 31.73
CA GLU A 70 28.72 7.63 32.49
C GLU A 70 29.35 6.33 31.95
N GLN A 71 28.56 5.32 31.59
CA GLN A 71 29.10 4.09 30.98
C GLN A 71 29.77 4.35 29.63
N VAL A 72 29.15 5.17 28.78
CA VAL A 72 29.73 5.58 27.49
C VAL A 72 31.05 6.34 27.72
N ALA A 73 31.08 7.23 28.71
CA ALA A 73 32.30 7.96 29.06
C ALA A 73 33.42 7.03 29.55
N ARG A 74 33.08 6.00 30.35
CA ARG A 74 34.03 4.97 30.81
C ARG A 74 34.57 4.14 29.64
N LEU A 75 33.74 3.81 28.66
CA LEU A 75 34.20 3.16 27.43
C LEU A 75 35.18 4.04 26.65
N GLY A 76 34.89 5.34 26.53
CA GLY A 76 35.81 6.30 25.90
C GLY A 76 37.13 6.46 26.66
N LEU A 77 37.09 6.41 28.00
CA LEU A 77 38.28 6.45 28.84
C LEU A 77 39.17 5.23 28.60
N VAL A 78 38.58 4.03 28.57
CA VAL A 78 39.29 2.79 28.25
C VAL A 78 40.01 2.90 26.90
N LYS A 79 39.30 3.37 25.87
CA LYS A 79 39.90 3.59 24.54
C LYS A 79 41.03 4.61 24.57
N ALA A 80 40.91 5.66 25.39
CA ALA A 80 41.93 6.69 25.53
C ALA A 80 43.20 6.12 26.21
N VAL A 81 43.04 5.32 27.26
CA VAL A 81 44.17 4.64 27.94
C VAL A 81 44.88 3.69 26.98
N ASP A 82 44.12 2.89 26.21
CA ASP A 82 44.68 1.89 25.29
C ASP A 82 45.49 2.48 24.13
N ARG A 83 45.25 3.76 23.79
CA ARG A 83 45.85 4.42 22.62
C ARG A 83 46.66 5.67 22.98
N TYR A 84 46.88 5.91 24.25
CA TYR A 84 47.65 7.07 24.69
C TYR A 84 49.11 6.92 24.27
N ASP A 85 49.65 8.02 23.73
CA ASP A 85 51.03 8.14 23.30
C ASP A 85 51.64 9.36 24.01
N PRO A 86 52.59 9.17 24.95
CA PRO A 86 53.15 10.25 25.74
C PRO A 86 53.99 11.24 24.91
N GLU A 87 54.45 10.86 23.71
CA GLU A 87 55.20 11.76 22.84
C GLU A 87 54.30 12.83 22.17
N ARG A 88 52.98 12.60 22.17
CA ARG A 88 52.00 13.46 21.48
C ARG A 88 51.35 14.52 22.37
N GLY A 89 51.62 14.49 23.68
CA GLY A 89 51.14 15.49 24.64
C GLY A 89 50.41 14.89 25.84
N SER A 90 49.64 15.72 26.55
CA SER A 90 48.95 15.38 27.80
C SER A 90 47.85 14.32 27.61
N PHE A 91 47.79 13.36 28.54
CA PHE A 91 46.77 12.33 28.60
C PHE A 91 45.39 12.95 28.84
N THR A 92 45.27 13.89 29.77
CA THR A 92 43.98 14.52 30.11
C THR A 92 43.39 15.25 28.90
N ALA A 93 44.21 15.93 28.11
CA ALA A 93 43.78 16.58 26.86
C ALA A 93 43.29 15.56 25.82
N TYR A 94 44.06 14.49 25.58
CA TYR A 94 43.70 13.43 24.64
C TYR A 94 42.44 12.65 25.06
N ALA A 95 42.37 12.28 26.35
CA ALA A 95 41.25 11.56 26.92
C ALA A 95 39.96 12.41 26.90
N ALA A 96 40.05 13.72 27.16
CA ALA A 96 38.90 14.61 27.05
C ALA A 96 38.26 14.58 25.65
N VAL A 97 39.08 14.67 24.60
CA VAL A 97 38.61 14.62 23.21
C VAL A 97 38.00 13.25 22.88
N THR A 98 38.67 12.17 23.29
CA THR A 98 38.22 10.80 23.03
C THR A 98 36.90 10.48 23.73
N ILE A 99 36.79 10.77 25.03
CA ILE A 99 35.59 10.56 25.84
C ILE A 99 34.43 11.39 25.28
N THR A 100 34.67 12.66 24.99
CA THR A 100 33.65 13.55 24.42
C THR A 100 33.17 13.05 23.05
N GLY A 101 34.08 12.54 22.22
CA GLY A 101 33.76 11.95 20.93
C GLY A 101 32.86 10.72 21.05
N GLU A 102 33.15 9.82 22.00
CA GLU A 102 32.32 8.63 22.24
C GLU A 102 30.92 8.99 22.76
N ILE A 103 30.81 9.97 23.66
CA ILE A 103 29.51 10.49 24.11
C ILE A 103 28.73 11.06 22.92
N LYS A 104 29.33 11.97 22.13
CA LYS A 104 28.67 12.54 20.94
C LYS A 104 28.24 11.45 19.94
N ARG A 105 29.06 10.42 19.75
CA ARG A 105 28.73 9.28 18.90
C ARG A 105 27.55 8.48 19.44
N HIS A 106 27.45 8.26 20.75
CA HIS A 106 26.30 7.59 21.35
C HIS A 106 24.99 8.35 21.08
N PHE A 107 24.99 9.66 21.30
CA PHE A 107 23.86 10.54 20.96
C PHE A 107 23.44 10.45 19.49
N ARG A 108 24.40 10.23 18.59
CA ARG A 108 24.17 10.14 17.14
C ARG A 108 23.60 8.79 16.71
N ASP A 109 24.20 7.71 17.21
CA ASP A 109 23.98 6.36 16.68
C ASP A 109 22.84 5.63 17.40
N ARG A 110 22.50 6.00 18.65
CA ARG A 110 21.64 5.16 19.51
C ARG A 110 20.38 5.80 20.08
N THR A 111 20.24 7.12 20.07
CA THR A 111 19.07 7.75 20.70
C THR A 111 17.96 8.16 19.72
N TRP A 112 18.20 8.16 18.42
CA TRP A 112 17.20 8.64 17.45
C TRP A 112 16.17 7.55 17.13
N GLY A 113 14.89 7.83 17.43
CA GLY A 113 13.77 6.94 17.11
C GLY A 113 13.37 6.95 15.62
N VAL A 114 13.89 7.91 14.85
CA VAL A 114 13.66 8.07 13.41
C VAL A 114 14.97 8.40 12.67
N HIS A 115 15.04 8.06 11.38
CA HIS A 115 16.22 8.35 10.57
C HIS A 115 16.32 9.86 10.28
N VAL A 116 17.33 10.52 10.85
CA VAL A 116 17.62 11.94 10.62
C VAL A 116 18.97 12.09 9.93
N PRO A 117 19.11 12.97 8.91
CA PRO A 117 20.38 13.18 8.23
C PRO A 117 21.51 13.61 9.18
N ARG A 118 22.73 13.12 8.90
CA ARG A 118 23.89 13.26 9.78
C ARG A 118 24.25 14.70 10.14
N ARG A 119 24.14 15.62 9.16
CA ARG A 119 24.37 17.06 9.37
C ARG A 119 23.42 17.66 10.40
N LEU A 120 22.14 17.28 10.37
CA LEU A 120 21.13 17.77 11.30
C LEU A 120 21.30 17.19 12.72
N GLN A 121 21.73 15.93 12.83
CA GLN A 121 22.04 15.33 14.14
C GLN A 121 23.18 16.08 14.85
N ASP A 122 24.26 16.38 14.13
CA ASP A 122 25.40 17.11 14.67
C ASP A 122 25.00 18.54 15.05
N LEU A 123 24.22 19.22 14.19
CA LEU A 123 23.70 20.55 14.48
C LEU A 123 22.77 20.58 15.70
N THR A 124 21.94 19.55 15.92
CA THR A 124 21.04 19.47 17.09
C THR A 124 21.84 19.46 18.41
N ILE A 125 22.99 18.77 18.43
CA ILE A 125 23.89 18.73 19.59
C ILE A 125 24.50 20.12 19.83
N GLU A 126 24.94 20.81 18.77
CA GLU A 126 25.53 22.14 18.83
C GLU A 126 24.52 23.20 19.28
N VAL A 127 23.30 23.17 18.74
CA VAL A 127 22.16 24.01 19.15
C VAL A 127 21.84 23.81 20.62
N SER A 128 21.83 22.57 21.11
CA SER A 128 21.58 22.27 22.53
C SER A 128 22.68 22.83 23.45
N GLN A 129 23.94 22.81 23.00
CA GLN A 129 25.06 23.39 23.76
C GLN A 129 25.02 24.91 23.74
N ALA A 130 24.80 25.52 22.57
CA ALA A 130 24.67 26.96 22.41
C ALA A 130 23.49 27.51 23.22
N THR A 131 22.35 26.81 23.24
CA THR A 131 21.18 27.17 24.04
C THR A 131 21.51 27.25 25.52
N ALA A 132 22.22 26.25 26.08
CA ALA A 132 22.58 26.25 27.50
C ALA A 132 23.55 27.39 27.87
N VAL A 133 24.53 27.65 27.01
CA VAL A 133 25.50 28.75 27.21
C VAL A 133 24.80 30.11 27.12
N LEU A 134 24.04 30.36 26.05
CA LEU A 134 23.33 31.61 25.84
C LEU A 134 22.26 31.86 26.91
N THR A 135 21.56 30.82 27.37
CA THR A 135 20.59 30.97 28.46
C THR A 135 21.25 31.49 29.73
N THR A 136 22.48 31.02 30.01
CA THR A 136 23.28 31.48 31.15
C THR A 136 23.75 32.92 30.96
N GLU A 137 24.20 33.28 29.76
CA GLU A 137 24.70 34.63 29.44
C GLU A 137 23.58 35.68 29.40
N LEU A 138 22.44 35.36 28.79
CA LEU A 138 21.33 36.28 28.55
C LEU A 138 20.32 36.32 29.70
N SER A 139 20.39 35.37 30.65
CA SER A 139 19.39 35.18 31.71
C SER A 139 17.95 35.02 31.17
N ARG A 140 17.82 34.56 29.93
CA ARG A 140 16.57 34.21 29.24
C ARG A 140 16.85 33.19 28.14
N SER A 141 15.82 32.55 27.62
CA SER A 141 15.97 31.69 26.44
C SER A 141 16.45 32.50 25.22
N PRO A 142 17.43 31.98 24.45
CA PRO A 142 17.89 32.61 23.22
C PRO A 142 16.86 32.48 22.09
N THR A 143 16.90 33.42 21.15
CA THR A 143 16.11 33.39 19.92
C THR A 143 16.81 32.59 18.82
N VAL A 144 16.07 32.20 17.78
CA VAL A 144 16.61 31.48 16.61
C VAL A 144 17.73 32.28 15.94
N ALA A 145 17.55 33.60 15.76
CA ALA A 145 18.56 34.49 15.18
C ALA A 145 19.85 34.56 16.05
N GLU A 146 19.72 34.57 17.37
CA GLU A 146 20.88 34.56 18.29
C GLU A 146 21.65 33.24 18.23
N LEU A 147 20.94 32.11 18.08
CA LEU A 147 21.55 30.80 17.88
C LEU A 147 22.25 30.69 16.52
N ALA A 148 21.59 31.15 15.46
CA ALA A 148 22.14 31.20 14.11
C ALA A 148 23.44 32.02 14.07
N ALA A 149 23.44 33.21 14.67
CA ALA A 149 24.63 34.05 14.77
C ALA A 149 25.75 33.43 15.61
N ARG A 150 25.43 32.69 16.67
CA ARG A 150 26.43 32.02 17.52
C ARG A 150 27.08 30.82 16.83
N LEU A 151 26.31 30.11 16.00
CA LEU A 151 26.74 28.87 15.35
C LEU A 151 27.19 29.06 13.90
N ASP A 152 27.15 30.29 13.39
CA ASP A 152 27.49 30.63 12.00
C ASP A 152 26.72 29.77 10.97
N THR A 153 25.41 29.64 11.19
CA THR A 153 24.51 28.85 10.33
C THR A 153 23.21 29.61 10.04
N SER A 154 22.42 29.14 9.08
CA SER A 154 21.15 29.79 8.72
C SER A 154 20.07 29.58 9.79
N GLU A 155 19.13 30.52 9.91
CA GLU A 155 17.96 30.34 10.79
C GLU A 155 17.11 29.13 10.39
N GLU A 156 17.06 28.81 9.09
CA GLU A 156 16.37 27.62 8.56
C GLU A 156 17.01 26.32 9.07
N ASP A 157 18.34 26.23 9.06
CA ASP A 157 19.05 25.06 9.60
C ASP A 157 18.84 24.94 11.12
N ILE A 158 18.78 26.07 11.85
CA ILE A 158 18.45 26.08 13.29
C ILE A 158 17.02 25.58 13.52
N LEU A 159 16.04 26.08 12.76
CA LEU A 159 14.65 25.63 12.86
C LEU A 159 14.53 24.14 12.55
N ALA A 160 15.17 23.67 11.47
CA ALA A 160 15.19 22.26 11.12
C ALA A 160 15.83 21.39 12.22
N ALA A 161 16.89 21.87 12.88
CA ALA A 161 17.49 21.18 14.02
C ALA A 161 16.58 21.17 15.26
N LEU A 162 15.87 22.26 15.54
CA LEU A 162 14.90 22.34 16.64
C LEU A 162 13.68 21.44 16.40
N GLU A 163 13.16 21.38 15.17
CA GLU A 163 12.09 20.45 14.78
C GLU A 163 12.56 19.00 14.84
N SER A 164 13.77 18.73 14.34
CA SER A 164 14.37 17.39 14.39
C SER A 164 14.59 16.92 15.83
N ALA A 165 14.83 17.83 16.78
CA ALA A 165 14.94 17.48 18.20
C ALA A 165 13.66 16.82 18.75
N ALA A 166 12.48 17.08 18.17
CA ALA A 166 11.25 16.37 18.53
C ALA A 166 11.26 14.89 18.11
N GLY A 167 12.09 14.50 17.13
CA GLY A 167 12.34 13.11 16.74
C GLY A 167 13.33 12.37 17.64
N TYR A 168 13.96 13.05 18.60
CA TYR A 168 14.89 12.47 19.56
C TYR A 168 14.16 11.65 20.65
N THR A 169 12.95 12.05 21.03
CA THR A 169 12.07 11.26 21.90
C THR A 169 10.63 11.51 21.48
N PRO A 170 10.03 10.62 20.68
CA PRO A 170 8.62 10.77 20.31
C PRO A 170 7.76 10.78 21.57
N ALA A 171 6.72 11.61 21.56
CA ALA A 171 5.73 11.58 22.63
C ALA A 171 5.09 10.19 22.70
N SER A 172 4.96 9.64 23.91
CA SER A 172 4.27 8.38 24.12
C SER A 172 2.78 8.55 23.83
N LEU A 173 2.21 7.68 22.99
CA LEU A 173 0.75 7.62 22.81
C LEU A 173 0.05 7.22 24.12
N ASN A 174 0.73 6.47 24.98
CA ASN A 174 0.20 6.10 26.31
C ASN A 174 0.55 7.15 27.37
N GLY A 175 0.98 8.34 26.96
CA GLY A 175 1.23 9.45 27.88
C GLY A 175 -0.09 10.06 28.35
N PRO A 176 -0.22 10.46 29.63
CA PRO A 176 -1.44 11.08 30.14
C PRO A 176 -1.69 12.44 29.49
N VAL A 177 -2.95 12.76 29.23
CA VAL A 177 -3.40 14.08 28.75
C VAL A 177 -3.99 14.86 29.92
N GLY A 178 -3.21 15.80 30.47
CA GLY A 178 -3.60 16.59 31.64
C GLY A 178 -3.26 15.91 32.97
N ASP A 179 -3.54 16.60 34.09
CA ASP A 179 -3.06 16.21 35.43
C ASP A 179 -3.95 15.16 36.13
N ASP A 180 -5.22 14.99 35.72
CA ASP A 180 -6.23 14.28 36.53
C ASP A 180 -7.13 13.28 35.74
N GLY A 181 -6.78 12.95 34.50
CA GLY A 181 -7.60 12.09 33.63
C GLY A 181 -6.96 10.74 33.29
N PRO A 182 -7.75 9.67 33.07
CA PRO A 182 -7.25 8.41 32.51
C PRO A 182 -7.02 8.47 30.99
N ALA A 183 -7.28 9.63 30.37
CA ALA A 183 -7.16 9.81 28.93
C ALA A 183 -5.69 9.80 28.51
N GLU A 184 -5.37 8.94 27.55
CA GLU A 184 -4.05 8.86 26.97
C GLU A 184 -3.97 9.71 25.69
N LEU A 185 -2.75 10.12 25.32
CA LEU A 185 -2.51 10.96 24.15
C LEU A 185 -2.95 10.26 22.85
N GLY A 186 -2.94 8.93 22.83
CA GLY A 186 -3.48 8.08 21.76
C GLY A 186 -5.00 8.22 21.59
N ASP A 187 -5.75 8.41 22.68
CA ASP A 187 -7.21 8.53 22.63
C ASP A 187 -7.67 9.83 21.97
N MET A 188 -6.80 10.83 21.91
CA MET A 188 -7.04 12.12 21.25
C MET A 188 -6.92 12.02 19.72
N PHE A 189 -6.27 10.99 19.19
CA PHE A 189 -6.10 10.80 17.76
C PHE A 189 -7.27 10.01 17.18
N GLY A 190 -8.18 10.72 16.51
CA GLY A 190 -9.17 10.08 15.65
C GLY A 190 -8.53 9.46 14.40
N ALA A 191 -9.15 8.40 13.88
CA ALA A 191 -8.83 7.84 12.57
C ALA A 191 -9.86 8.30 11.54
N LEU A 192 -9.47 8.34 10.26
CA LEU A 192 -10.42 8.44 9.17
C LEU A 192 -11.25 7.16 9.13
N ASP A 193 -12.56 7.29 9.29
CA ASP A 193 -13.50 6.18 9.14
C ASP A 193 -13.80 5.99 7.65
N ALA A 194 -13.13 5.01 7.04
CA ALA A 194 -13.32 4.66 5.63
C ALA A 194 -14.73 4.12 5.33
N ASP A 195 -15.45 3.62 6.34
CA ASP A 195 -16.83 3.16 6.15
C ASP A 195 -17.80 4.34 6.00
N LEU A 196 -17.53 5.50 6.60
CA LEU A 196 -18.36 6.71 6.45
C LEU A 196 -18.43 7.19 5.00
N GLU A 197 -17.32 7.17 4.26
CA GLU A 197 -17.31 7.52 2.83
C GLU A 197 -18.18 6.56 2.00
N SER A 198 -18.32 5.29 2.43
CA SER A 198 -19.11 4.28 1.72
C SER A 198 -20.62 4.32 2.02
N VAL A 199 -21.06 5.09 3.02
CA VAL A 199 -22.47 5.13 3.45
C VAL A 199 -23.37 5.66 2.33
N ASP A 200 -22.99 6.77 1.69
CA ASP A 200 -23.75 7.37 0.60
C ASP A 200 -23.84 6.44 -0.62
N ASP A 201 -22.75 5.76 -0.95
CA ASP A 201 -22.71 4.75 -2.01
C ASP A 201 -23.65 3.58 -1.70
N ARG A 202 -23.63 3.06 -0.46
CA ARG A 202 -24.49 1.94 -0.04
C ARG A 202 -25.98 2.32 -0.09
N LEU A 203 -26.32 3.52 0.37
CA LEU A 203 -27.70 4.03 0.32
C LEU A 203 -28.19 4.19 -1.12
N THR A 204 -27.34 4.77 -1.98
CA THR A 204 -27.65 4.97 -3.40
C THR A 204 -27.84 3.65 -4.13
N VAL A 205 -26.91 2.70 -3.96
CA VAL A 205 -27.01 1.36 -4.57
C VAL A 205 -28.26 0.63 -4.11
N SER A 206 -28.58 0.68 -2.81
CA SER A 206 -29.78 0.03 -2.26
C SER A 206 -31.06 0.48 -2.98
N GLY A 207 -31.25 1.80 -3.18
CA GLY A 207 -32.39 2.33 -3.92
C GLY A 207 -32.40 1.91 -5.41
N LEU A 208 -31.24 1.85 -6.04
CA LEU A 208 -31.10 1.43 -7.44
C LEU A 208 -31.35 -0.06 -7.65
N LEU A 209 -30.96 -0.91 -6.70
CA LEU A 209 -31.21 -2.36 -6.76
C LEU A 209 -32.70 -2.63 -6.91
N TYR A 210 -33.59 -1.91 -6.20
CA TYR A 210 -35.04 -2.10 -6.33
C TYR A 210 -35.61 -1.81 -7.72
N ARG A 211 -34.91 -1.04 -8.55
CA ARG A 211 -35.30 -0.74 -9.94
C ARG A 211 -34.92 -1.85 -10.92
N LEU A 212 -34.04 -2.77 -10.52
CA LEU A 212 -33.70 -3.95 -11.31
C LEU A 212 -34.82 -5.00 -11.21
N PRO A 213 -35.03 -5.81 -12.26
CA PRO A 213 -35.96 -6.93 -12.19
C PRO A 213 -35.49 -7.98 -11.18
N ALA A 214 -36.44 -8.81 -10.72
CA ALA A 214 -36.19 -9.78 -9.65
C ALA A 214 -35.07 -10.78 -9.99
N ARG A 215 -34.94 -11.17 -11.27
CA ARG A 215 -33.91 -12.08 -11.75
C ARG A 215 -32.51 -11.51 -11.55
N GLU A 216 -32.25 -10.30 -12.04
CA GLU A 216 -30.96 -9.62 -11.93
C GLU A 216 -30.58 -9.34 -10.47
N ARG A 217 -31.54 -8.91 -9.65
CA ARG A 217 -31.32 -8.75 -8.20
C ARG A 217 -30.91 -10.08 -7.55
N ARG A 218 -31.56 -11.18 -7.91
CA ARG A 218 -31.26 -12.51 -7.36
C ARG A 218 -29.88 -12.99 -7.80
N ILE A 219 -29.50 -12.79 -9.05
CA ILE A 219 -28.17 -13.10 -9.58
C ILE A 219 -27.09 -12.29 -8.85
N LEU A 220 -27.30 -10.98 -8.62
CA LEU A 220 -26.39 -10.14 -7.83
C LEU A 220 -26.27 -10.63 -6.39
N ALA A 221 -27.40 -10.94 -5.73
CA ALA A 221 -27.42 -11.41 -4.36
C ALA A 221 -26.64 -12.72 -4.21
N MET A 222 -26.87 -13.70 -5.08
CA MET A 222 -26.10 -14.95 -5.05
C MET A 222 -24.61 -14.71 -5.32
N ARG A 223 -24.27 -13.80 -6.25
CA ARG A 223 -22.87 -13.55 -6.60
C ARG A 223 -22.09 -12.84 -5.49
N PHE A 224 -22.66 -11.78 -4.91
CA PHE A 224 -21.94 -10.87 -4.02
C PHE A 224 -22.23 -11.10 -2.53
N TYR A 225 -23.39 -11.67 -2.19
CA TYR A 225 -23.72 -12.02 -0.80
C TYR A 225 -23.68 -13.53 -0.55
N GLY A 226 -24.11 -14.34 -1.52
CA GLY A 226 -24.14 -15.80 -1.41
C GLY A 226 -22.82 -16.49 -1.77
N ASN A 227 -21.83 -15.76 -2.30
CA ASN A 227 -20.54 -16.29 -2.78
C ASN A 227 -20.63 -17.44 -3.80
N TYR A 228 -21.73 -17.54 -4.55
CA TYR A 228 -21.90 -18.56 -5.59
C TYR A 228 -20.99 -18.27 -6.80
N THR A 229 -20.45 -19.33 -7.41
CA THR A 229 -19.73 -19.19 -8.68
C THR A 229 -20.72 -18.90 -9.81
N GLN A 230 -20.24 -18.31 -10.91
CA GLN A 230 -21.12 -18.08 -12.07
C GLN A 230 -21.68 -19.39 -12.66
N SER A 231 -20.96 -20.50 -12.49
CA SER A 231 -21.41 -21.83 -12.88
C SER A 231 -22.54 -22.35 -11.98
N ASP A 232 -22.46 -22.13 -10.67
CA ASP A 232 -23.53 -22.51 -9.73
C ASP A 232 -24.79 -21.68 -9.99
N ILE A 233 -24.61 -20.38 -10.24
CA ILE A 233 -25.69 -19.46 -10.62
C ILE A 233 -26.33 -19.87 -11.94
N ALA A 234 -25.51 -20.31 -12.91
CA ALA A 234 -25.98 -20.81 -14.20
C ALA A 234 -26.85 -22.06 -14.04
N ALA A 235 -26.41 -23.02 -13.21
CA ALA A 235 -27.15 -24.23 -12.92
C ALA A 235 -28.51 -23.93 -12.25
N GLU A 236 -28.54 -23.02 -11.27
CA GLU A 236 -29.77 -22.61 -10.58
C GLU A 236 -30.79 -21.95 -11.53
N PHE A 237 -30.31 -21.17 -12.50
CA PHE A 237 -31.17 -20.44 -13.44
C PHE A 237 -31.43 -21.18 -14.76
N GLY A 238 -30.83 -22.35 -14.96
CA GLY A 238 -30.92 -23.12 -16.20
C GLY A 238 -30.36 -22.38 -17.41
N ILE A 239 -29.35 -21.53 -17.23
CA ILE A 239 -28.71 -20.73 -18.30
C ILE A 239 -27.21 -21.01 -18.37
N SER A 240 -26.54 -20.63 -19.46
CA SER A 240 -25.08 -20.81 -19.55
C SER A 240 -24.31 -19.87 -18.61
N GLN A 241 -23.13 -20.31 -18.16
CA GLN A 241 -22.24 -19.49 -17.32
C GLN A 241 -21.83 -18.18 -18.03
N MET A 242 -21.65 -18.21 -19.36
CA MET A 242 -21.39 -17.02 -20.16
C MET A 242 -22.57 -16.05 -20.17
N HIS A 243 -23.81 -16.56 -20.17
CA HIS A 243 -25.01 -15.74 -20.03
C HIS A 243 -25.05 -15.05 -18.65
N VAL A 244 -24.75 -15.78 -17.56
CA VAL A 244 -24.62 -15.19 -16.20
C VAL A 244 -23.56 -14.08 -16.18
N SER A 245 -22.40 -14.32 -16.79
CA SER A 245 -21.32 -13.33 -16.87
C SER A 245 -21.75 -12.04 -17.57
N ARG A 246 -22.49 -12.16 -18.69
CA ARG A 246 -23.05 -11.00 -19.41
C ARG A 246 -24.11 -10.27 -18.60
N LEU A 247 -25.02 -10.99 -17.93
CA LEU A 247 -26.03 -10.38 -17.07
C LEU A 247 -25.39 -9.60 -15.93
N LEU A 248 -24.41 -10.17 -15.24
CA LEU A 248 -23.66 -9.47 -14.19
C LEU A 248 -22.98 -8.22 -14.74
N SER A 249 -22.26 -8.34 -15.87
CA SER A 249 -21.55 -7.22 -16.48
C SER A 249 -22.49 -6.08 -16.87
N ARG A 250 -23.65 -6.40 -17.48
CA ARG A 250 -24.68 -5.43 -17.84
C ARG A 250 -25.28 -4.77 -16.61
N THR A 251 -25.63 -5.55 -15.59
CA THR A 251 -26.23 -5.06 -14.35
C THR A 251 -25.28 -4.12 -13.61
N LEU A 252 -24.00 -4.49 -13.50
CA LEU A 252 -22.98 -3.65 -12.87
C LEU A 252 -22.71 -2.37 -13.67
N THR A 253 -22.70 -2.45 -15.00
CA THR A 253 -22.52 -1.26 -15.87
C THR A 253 -23.67 -0.27 -15.68
N TRP A 254 -24.90 -0.78 -15.67
CA TRP A 254 -26.08 0.05 -15.43
C TRP A 254 -26.07 0.66 -14.03
N LEU A 255 -25.74 -0.13 -12.99
CA LEU A 255 -25.64 0.38 -11.61
C LEU A 255 -24.62 1.54 -11.52
N ARG A 256 -23.45 1.40 -12.14
CA ARG A 256 -22.45 2.48 -12.20
C ARG A 256 -22.98 3.73 -12.89
N GLN A 257 -23.63 3.58 -14.04
CA GLN A 257 -24.21 4.73 -14.76
C GLN A 257 -25.32 5.41 -13.94
N ALA A 258 -26.17 4.61 -13.29
CA ALA A 258 -27.25 5.07 -12.45
C ALA A 258 -26.77 5.77 -11.18
N MET A 259 -25.61 5.38 -10.62
CA MET A 259 -24.98 6.09 -9.50
C MET A 259 -24.39 7.45 -9.90
N LEU A 260 -24.00 7.61 -11.17
CA LEU A 260 -23.37 8.84 -11.67
C LEU A 260 -24.39 9.87 -12.22
N THR A 261 -25.69 9.61 -12.10
CA THR A 261 -26.75 10.45 -12.68
C THR A 261 -27.90 10.69 -11.71
N ASP A 262 -28.38 11.94 -11.61
CA ASP A 262 -29.52 12.30 -10.74
C ASP A 262 -30.84 11.63 -11.15
N THR A 263 -30.97 11.29 -12.44
CA THR A 263 -32.11 10.56 -12.98
C THR A 263 -31.63 9.25 -13.59
N PRO A 264 -31.73 8.13 -12.84
CA PRO A 264 -31.23 6.85 -13.31
C PRO A 264 -31.91 6.41 -14.60
N PRO A 265 -31.16 5.93 -15.60
CA PRO A 265 -31.74 5.42 -16.83
C PRO A 265 -32.68 4.24 -16.54
N ARG A 266 -33.75 4.09 -17.31
CA ARG A 266 -34.62 2.91 -17.17
C ARG A 266 -33.81 1.64 -17.44
N TRP A 267 -34.07 0.59 -16.68
CA TRP A 267 -33.50 -0.72 -17.00
C TRP A 267 -34.14 -1.22 -18.30
N GLU A 268 -33.37 -1.20 -19.37
CA GLU A 268 -33.77 -1.82 -20.63
C GLU A 268 -33.56 -3.32 -20.50
N SER A 269 -34.60 -4.01 -20.01
CA SER A 269 -34.73 -5.45 -20.16
C SER A 269 -34.67 -5.74 -21.65
N GLY A 270 -33.49 -6.12 -22.17
CA GLY A 270 -33.36 -6.53 -23.56
C GLY A 270 -34.32 -7.69 -23.82
N GLY A 271 -35.45 -7.40 -24.46
CA GLY A 271 -36.49 -8.35 -24.86
C GLY A 271 -37.18 -9.07 -23.69
N GLN A 272 -38.50 -8.99 -23.67
CA GLN A 272 -39.34 -9.89 -22.89
C GLN A 272 -39.08 -11.33 -23.36
N LEU A 273 -38.28 -12.08 -22.59
CA LEU A 273 -38.13 -13.52 -22.72
C LEU A 273 -38.91 -14.14 -21.57
N ASP A 274 -40.22 -14.29 -21.77
CA ASP A 274 -41.06 -15.12 -20.93
C ASP A 274 -40.43 -16.52 -20.81
N GLY A 275 -40.57 -17.15 -19.64
CA GLY A 275 -39.86 -18.34 -19.15
C GLY A 275 -39.98 -19.66 -19.94
N GLN A 276 -40.09 -19.59 -21.27
CA GLN A 276 -39.98 -20.69 -22.23
C GLN A 276 -38.79 -20.53 -23.20
N GLY A 277 -38.06 -19.41 -23.17
CA GLY A 277 -36.98 -19.07 -24.10
C GLY A 277 -35.60 -19.71 -23.85
N LEU A 278 -35.53 -20.99 -23.45
CA LEU A 278 -34.26 -21.71 -23.21
C LEU A 278 -34.08 -22.97 -24.05
N ARG A 279 -34.99 -23.23 -24.98
CA ARG A 279 -34.80 -24.25 -26.02
C ARG A 279 -34.67 -23.55 -27.35
N LEU A 280 -33.62 -23.92 -28.09
CA LEU A 280 -33.57 -23.65 -29.52
C LEU A 280 -34.83 -24.26 -30.15
N SER A 281 -35.76 -23.41 -30.57
CA SER A 281 -36.92 -23.84 -31.32
C SER A 281 -36.55 -23.77 -32.79
N VAL A 282 -36.35 -24.92 -33.42
CA VAL A 282 -36.16 -25.02 -34.86
C VAL A 282 -37.41 -25.66 -35.44
N GLN A 283 -38.19 -24.90 -36.21
CA GLN A 283 -39.44 -25.37 -36.79
C GLN A 283 -39.41 -25.21 -38.31
N ARG A 284 -39.80 -26.27 -39.02
CA ARG A 284 -40.06 -26.21 -40.46
C ARG A 284 -41.41 -25.55 -40.69
N CYS A 285 -41.38 -24.26 -41.01
CA CYS A 285 -42.54 -23.41 -41.18
C CYS A 285 -43.02 -23.44 -42.64
N GLY A 286 -43.51 -24.60 -43.10
CA GLY A 286 -44.19 -24.73 -44.39
C GLY A 286 -43.40 -24.23 -45.63
N GLU A 287 -44.12 -24.06 -46.73
CA GLU A 287 -43.58 -23.53 -47.99
C GLU A 287 -43.85 -22.01 -48.07
N HIS A 288 -42.78 -21.23 -48.31
CA HIS A 288 -42.86 -19.82 -48.66
C HIS A 288 -43.66 -19.65 -49.96
N PRO A 289 -44.35 -18.52 -50.20
CA PRO A 289 -45.09 -18.27 -51.45
C PRO A 289 -44.30 -18.47 -52.76
N SER A 290 -42.98 -18.47 -52.69
CA SER A 290 -42.06 -18.73 -53.81
C SER A 290 -41.58 -20.19 -53.92
N GLY A 291 -42.12 -21.11 -53.12
CA GLY A 291 -41.77 -22.55 -53.11
C GLY A 291 -40.59 -22.94 -52.20
N TRP A 292 -40.21 -22.09 -51.25
CA TRP A 292 -39.01 -22.30 -50.42
C TRP A 292 -39.39 -22.96 -49.09
N VAL A 293 -38.54 -23.84 -48.57
CA VAL A 293 -38.74 -24.40 -47.23
C VAL A 293 -38.17 -23.44 -46.19
N VAL A 294 -39.01 -22.97 -45.27
CA VAL A 294 -38.58 -22.04 -44.21
C VAL A 294 -38.26 -22.80 -42.94
N VAL A 295 -37.08 -22.55 -42.38
CA VAL A 295 -36.64 -23.03 -41.07
C VAL A 295 -36.57 -21.83 -40.13
N ALA A 296 -37.55 -21.69 -39.24
CA ALA A 296 -37.56 -20.64 -38.24
C ALA A 296 -36.73 -21.06 -37.03
N VAL A 297 -35.81 -20.20 -36.62
CA VAL A 297 -34.93 -20.40 -35.46
C VAL A 297 -35.25 -19.36 -34.39
N GLY A 298 -35.52 -19.83 -33.18
CA GLY A 298 -35.75 -19.00 -32.01
C GLY A 298 -34.87 -19.42 -30.85
N GLY A 299 -34.32 -18.45 -30.13
CA GLY A 299 -33.43 -18.66 -28.99
C GLY A 299 -31.95 -18.39 -29.29
N GLU A 300 -31.09 -18.55 -28.28
CA GLU A 300 -29.64 -18.39 -28.44
C GLU A 300 -29.06 -19.58 -29.20
N VAL A 301 -28.15 -19.31 -30.14
CA VAL A 301 -27.37 -20.34 -30.85
C VAL A 301 -25.94 -20.28 -30.35
N ASP A 302 -25.59 -21.20 -29.46
CA ASP A 302 -24.29 -21.31 -28.83
C ASP A 302 -23.71 -22.73 -28.97
N ARG A 303 -22.56 -23.00 -28.35
CA ARG A 303 -21.95 -24.34 -28.34
C ARG A 303 -22.92 -25.47 -27.99
N ASP A 304 -23.85 -25.25 -27.07
CA ASP A 304 -24.71 -26.31 -26.55
C ASP A 304 -25.93 -26.55 -27.46
N THR A 305 -26.28 -25.57 -28.30
CA THR A 305 -27.45 -25.61 -29.19
C THR A 305 -27.09 -25.68 -30.68
N ALA A 306 -25.83 -25.41 -31.05
CA ALA A 306 -25.34 -25.41 -32.42
C ALA A 306 -25.54 -26.74 -33.13
N ASP A 307 -25.36 -27.87 -32.44
CA ASP A 307 -25.55 -29.19 -33.04
C ASP A 307 -27.02 -29.46 -33.41
N GLN A 308 -27.96 -29.01 -32.57
CA GLN A 308 -29.39 -29.11 -32.84
C GLN A 308 -29.79 -28.26 -34.06
N LEU A 309 -29.23 -27.05 -34.18
CA LEU A 309 -29.43 -26.22 -35.38
C LEU A 309 -28.87 -26.93 -36.63
N ARG A 310 -27.65 -27.45 -36.53
CA ARG A 310 -26.95 -28.12 -37.63
C ARG A 310 -27.75 -29.32 -38.13
N GLU A 311 -28.18 -30.20 -37.23
CA GLU A 311 -28.94 -31.41 -37.54
C GLU A 311 -30.23 -31.07 -38.31
N VAL A 312 -31.06 -30.19 -37.75
CA VAL A 312 -32.36 -29.86 -38.35
C VAL A 312 -32.20 -29.18 -39.72
N VAL A 313 -31.25 -28.25 -39.86
CA VAL A 313 -31.05 -27.55 -41.13
C VAL A 313 -30.45 -28.48 -42.17
N VAL A 314 -29.46 -29.32 -41.82
CA VAL A 314 -28.85 -30.28 -42.76
C VAL A 314 -29.86 -31.33 -43.21
N ASP A 315 -30.68 -31.85 -42.31
CA ASP A 315 -31.75 -32.80 -42.64
C ASP A 315 -32.78 -32.16 -43.57
N THR A 316 -33.15 -30.90 -43.30
CA THR A 316 -34.09 -30.15 -44.15
C THR A 316 -33.52 -29.95 -45.55
N VAL A 317 -32.25 -29.56 -45.66
CA VAL A 317 -31.55 -29.38 -46.95
C VAL A 317 -31.43 -30.69 -47.72
N THR A 318 -31.24 -31.81 -47.04
CA THR A 318 -31.14 -33.13 -47.68
C THR A 318 -32.50 -33.61 -48.16
N ALA A 319 -33.56 -33.35 -47.39
CA ALA A 319 -34.93 -33.74 -47.71
C ALA A 319 -35.65 -32.77 -48.69
N ALA A 320 -35.03 -31.66 -49.08
CA ALA A 320 -35.69 -30.62 -49.86
C ALA A 320 -35.87 -30.97 -51.36
N GLU A 321 -35.31 -32.08 -51.86
CA GLU A 321 -35.51 -32.63 -53.22
C GLU A 321 -35.61 -31.57 -54.35
N SER A 322 -34.72 -30.55 -54.35
CA SER A 322 -34.62 -29.41 -55.29
C SER A 322 -35.34 -28.11 -54.93
N ASN A 323 -35.96 -28.01 -53.75
CA ASN A 323 -36.51 -26.75 -53.22
C ASN A 323 -35.46 -25.96 -52.44
N ASP A 324 -35.41 -24.64 -52.62
CA ASP A 324 -34.50 -23.76 -51.88
C ASP A 324 -34.92 -23.63 -50.40
N VAL A 325 -33.95 -23.42 -49.49
CA VAL A 325 -34.15 -23.37 -48.03
C VAL A 325 -33.82 -21.97 -47.49
N VAL A 326 -34.70 -21.41 -46.67
CA VAL A 326 -34.47 -20.14 -45.93
C VAL A 326 -34.39 -20.42 -44.43
N ILE A 327 -33.34 -19.91 -43.78
CA ILE A 327 -33.22 -19.88 -42.32
C ILE A 327 -33.68 -18.50 -41.83
N ASP A 328 -34.80 -18.44 -41.13
CA ASP A 328 -35.30 -17.21 -40.50
C ASP A 328 -34.66 -17.08 -39.09
N LEU A 329 -33.82 -16.05 -38.94
CA LEU A 329 -33.11 -15.74 -37.70
C LEU A 329 -33.70 -14.55 -36.92
N GLU A 330 -34.95 -14.15 -37.20
CA GLU A 330 -35.63 -13.06 -36.50
C GLU A 330 -35.64 -13.25 -34.97
N GLY A 331 -35.90 -14.50 -34.55
CA GLY A 331 -35.93 -14.91 -33.15
C GLY A 331 -34.57 -15.27 -32.53
N VAL A 332 -33.45 -15.03 -33.22
CA VAL A 332 -32.10 -15.37 -32.74
C VAL A 332 -31.38 -14.10 -32.28
N PRO A 333 -31.33 -13.84 -30.96
CA PRO A 333 -30.64 -12.66 -30.42
C PRO A 333 -29.11 -12.81 -30.43
N PHE A 334 -28.59 -14.04 -30.49
CA PHE A 334 -27.16 -14.31 -30.36
C PHE A 334 -26.74 -15.58 -31.11
N ILE A 335 -25.59 -15.49 -31.78
CA ILE A 335 -24.89 -16.63 -32.39
C ILE A 335 -23.39 -16.57 -32.01
N ASP A 336 -22.83 -17.68 -31.54
CA ASP A 336 -21.39 -17.82 -31.28
C ASP A 336 -20.64 -18.51 -32.42
N ALA A 337 -19.35 -18.78 -32.23
CA ALA A 337 -18.51 -19.47 -33.22
C ALA A 337 -19.00 -20.89 -33.55
N ALA A 338 -19.60 -21.61 -32.60
CA ALA A 338 -20.17 -22.94 -32.84
C ALA A 338 -21.45 -22.83 -33.66
N GLY A 339 -22.31 -21.85 -33.36
CA GLY A 339 -23.50 -21.55 -34.15
C GLY A 339 -23.17 -21.13 -35.59
N ILE A 340 -22.13 -20.31 -35.77
CA ILE A 340 -21.60 -19.96 -37.10
C ILE A 340 -21.08 -21.22 -37.81
N GLY A 341 -20.38 -22.09 -37.09
CA GLY A 341 -19.92 -23.39 -37.59
C GLY A 341 -21.07 -24.29 -38.06
N ALA A 342 -22.18 -24.30 -37.33
CA ALA A 342 -23.40 -25.01 -37.73
C ALA A 342 -23.96 -24.47 -39.05
N LEU A 343 -24.07 -23.15 -39.20
CA LEU A 343 -24.55 -22.53 -40.45
C LEU A 343 -23.59 -22.74 -41.63
N LEU A 344 -22.27 -22.73 -41.39
CA LEU A 344 -21.26 -23.09 -42.39
C LEU A 344 -21.43 -24.54 -42.86
N ALA A 345 -21.59 -25.47 -41.93
CA ALA A 345 -21.81 -26.88 -42.24
C ALA A 345 -23.12 -27.09 -43.04
N SER A 346 -24.20 -26.39 -42.67
CA SER A 346 -25.44 -26.39 -43.43
C SER A 346 -25.27 -25.84 -44.84
N HIS A 347 -24.47 -24.78 -45.02
CA HIS A 347 -24.18 -24.22 -46.34
C HIS A 347 -23.36 -25.19 -47.20
N GLU A 348 -22.38 -25.88 -46.61
CA GLU A 348 -21.62 -26.92 -47.32
C GLU A 348 -22.50 -28.10 -47.75
N ALA A 349 -23.43 -28.53 -46.89
CA ALA A 349 -24.40 -29.57 -47.23
C ALA A 349 -25.27 -29.15 -48.43
N ALA A 350 -25.78 -27.91 -48.44
CA ALA A 350 -26.59 -27.38 -49.53
C ALA A 350 -25.83 -27.33 -50.88
N ARG A 351 -24.53 -27.00 -50.85
CA ARG A 351 -23.67 -27.04 -52.04
C ARG A 351 -23.50 -28.44 -52.61
N ARG A 352 -23.62 -29.49 -51.80
CA ARG A 352 -23.55 -30.89 -52.26
C ARG A 352 -24.87 -31.38 -52.85
N SER A 353 -26.01 -30.77 -52.51
CA SER A 353 -27.35 -31.20 -52.93
C SER A 353 -28.04 -30.29 -53.96
N THR A 354 -27.29 -29.42 -54.67
CA THR A 354 -27.83 -28.44 -55.65
C THR A 354 -28.91 -27.48 -55.10
N THR A 355 -29.12 -27.45 -53.79
CA THR A 355 -30.11 -26.64 -53.09
C THR A 355 -29.53 -25.28 -52.73
N ARG A 356 -30.25 -24.16 -52.91
CA ARG A 356 -29.77 -22.86 -52.39
C ARG A 356 -30.20 -22.67 -50.95
N LEU A 357 -29.28 -22.22 -50.12
CA LEU A 357 -29.51 -21.86 -48.72
C LEU A 357 -29.42 -20.34 -48.56
N ARG A 358 -30.39 -19.71 -47.88
CA ARG A 358 -30.38 -18.28 -47.54
C ARG A 358 -30.70 -18.06 -46.08
N VAL A 359 -30.28 -16.91 -45.55
CA VAL A 359 -30.52 -16.46 -44.19
C VAL A 359 -31.31 -15.17 -44.24
N ALA A 360 -32.52 -15.19 -43.68
CA ALA A 360 -33.43 -14.06 -43.64
C ALA A 360 -33.52 -13.46 -42.23
N LYS A 361 -33.85 -12.17 -42.16
CA LYS A 361 -34.21 -11.42 -40.93
C LYS A 361 -33.24 -11.53 -39.75
N ALA A 362 -31.97 -11.84 -40.01
CA ALA A 362 -30.95 -11.85 -38.97
C ALA A 362 -30.80 -10.46 -38.33
N GLN A 363 -30.72 -10.42 -36.99
CA GLN A 363 -30.53 -9.18 -36.24
C GLN A 363 -29.16 -8.53 -36.55
N PRO A 364 -28.97 -7.20 -36.35
CA PRO A 364 -27.76 -6.49 -36.76
C PRO A 364 -26.44 -7.05 -36.19
N TYR A 365 -26.47 -7.59 -34.97
CA TYR A 365 -25.32 -8.25 -34.37
C TYR A 365 -24.99 -9.58 -35.07
N VAL A 366 -25.99 -10.44 -35.25
CA VAL A 366 -25.87 -11.73 -35.93
C VAL A 366 -25.40 -11.54 -37.38
N ARG A 367 -25.94 -10.56 -38.11
CA ARG A 367 -25.49 -10.21 -39.47
C ARG A 367 -24.00 -9.88 -39.52
N ARG A 368 -23.50 -9.04 -38.59
CA ARG A 368 -22.08 -8.70 -38.51
C ARG A 368 -21.21 -9.95 -38.29
N SER A 369 -21.61 -10.83 -37.37
CA SER A 369 -20.89 -12.07 -37.10
C SER A 369 -20.85 -12.99 -38.33
N LEU A 370 -21.95 -13.12 -39.06
CA LEU A 370 -22.02 -13.90 -40.31
C LEU A 370 -21.15 -13.29 -41.42
N THR A 371 -21.15 -11.96 -41.56
CA THR A 371 -20.28 -11.27 -42.52
C THR A 371 -18.80 -11.52 -42.22
N VAL A 372 -18.37 -11.41 -40.97
CA VAL A 372 -16.98 -11.68 -40.55
C VAL A 372 -16.58 -13.12 -40.84
N ALA A 373 -17.52 -14.06 -40.69
CA ALA A 373 -17.31 -15.48 -40.97
C ALA A 373 -17.35 -15.84 -42.47
N GLY A 374 -17.50 -14.86 -43.38
CA GLY A 374 -17.57 -15.11 -44.82
C GLY A 374 -18.93 -15.61 -45.32
N LEU A 375 -19.96 -15.62 -44.48
CA LEU A 375 -21.33 -16.02 -44.82
C LEU A 375 -22.19 -14.87 -45.35
N ALA A 376 -21.58 -13.71 -45.66
CA ALA A 376 -22.28 -12.58 -46.26
C ALA A 376 -23.12 -12.92 -47.51
N PRO A 377 -22.69 -13.83 -48.42
CA PRO A 377 -23.49 -14.20 -49.59
C PRO A 377 -24.80 -14.92 -49.28
N LEU A 378 -24.97 -15.45 -48.06
CA LEU A 378 -26.21 -16.11 -47.63
C LEU A 378 -27.25 -15.13 -47.10
N LEU A 379 -26.82 -13.92 -46.71
CA LEU A 379 -27.72 -12.93 -46.14
C LEU A 379 -28.64 -12.35 -47.22
N GLU A 380 -29.94 -12.46 -46.99
CA GLU A 380 -30.96 -11.73 -47.73
C GLU A 380 -31.13 -10.29 -47.22
#